data_AF-A0A6C0GZM1-F1
#
_entry.id   AF-A0A6C0GZM1-F1
#
_cell.length_a   1.000
_cell.length_b   1.000
_cell.length_c   1.000
_cell.angle_alpha   90.00
_cell.angle_beta   90.00
_cell.angle_gamma   90.00
#
_symmetry.space_group_name_H-M   'P 1'
#
loop_
_entity.id
_entity.type
_entity.pdbx_description
1 polymer ?
#
loop_
_entity_poly.entity_id
_entity_poly.type
_entity_poly.pdbx_seq_one_letter_code
_entity_poly.pdbx_strand_id
1 'polypeptide(L)'
;MTFEDPELIKKYITEIKKYTDLEYYIDLKKKDRLQHEFALRDVFPTFAETHPFLFRKIVRGDDLTFLYKMLDSIDQINNGTLTQQQVEMTLGSELANVYVYPAMNAANANVNSNVNTTVNSNKFSVPLSTLTNPDILNS
;
A
#
# COMPACT_ATOMS: atom_id res chain seq x y z
N MET A 1 -26.42 -6.10 -9.03
CA MET A 1 -25.33 -5.14 -9.26
C MET A 1 -25.03 -5.15 -10.75
N THR A 2 -25.44 -4.11 -11.47
CA THR A 2 -24.97 -3.89 -12.84
C THR A 2 -23.57 -3.33 -12.74
N PHE A 3 -22.57 -4.13 -13.08
CA PHE A 3 -21.24 -3.59 -13.34
C PHE A 3 -21.37 -2.65 -14.53
N GLU A 4 -20.95 -1.40 -14.36
CA GLU A 4 -20.83 -0.49 -15.51
C GLU A 4 -19.89 -1.11 -16.54
N ASP A 5 -20.17 -0.84 -17.81
CA ASP A 5 -19.39 -1.36 -18.92
C ASP A 5 -17.90 -0.98 -18.72
N PRO A 6 -16.99 -1.96 -18.59
CA PRO A 6 -15.56 -1.70 -18.41
C PRO A 6 -14.99 -0.79 -19.51
N GLU A 7 -15.52 -0.87 -20.74
CA GLU A 7 -15.12 0.01 -21.84
C GLU A 7 -15.53 1.47 -21.60
N LEU A 8 -16.69 1.69 -20.99
CA LEU A 8 -17.15 3.03 -20.62
C LEU A 8 -16.25 3.65 -19.54
N ILE A 9 -15.85 2.86 -18.55
CA ILE A 9 -14.91 3.31 -17.50
C ILE A 9 -13.55 3.65 -18.11
N LYS A 10 -12.99 2.80 -18.99
CA LYS A 10 -11.73 3.06 -19.70
C LYS A 10 -11.80 4.35 -20.53
N LYS A 11 -12.93 4.58 -21.20
CA LYS A 11 -13.18 5.79 -21.99
C LYS A 11 -13.15 7.04 -21.12
N TYR A 12 -13.87 7.06 -19.99
CA TYR A 12 -13.85 8.20 -19.07
C TYR A 12 -12.46 8.47 -18.50
N ILE A 13 -11.71 7.42 -18.11
CA ILE A 13 -10.33 7.58 -17.64
C ILE A 13 -9.46 8.25 -18.72
N THR A 14 -9.60 7.83 -19.97
CA THR A 14 -8.85 8.38 -21.10
C THR A 14 -9.21 9.83 -21.37
N GLU A 15 -10.50 10.16 -21.35
CA GLU A 15 -10.98 11.53 -21.55
C GLU A 15 -10.52 12.46 -20.42
N ILE A 16 -10.73 12.07 -19.16
CA ILE A 16 -10.28 12.88 -18.02
C ILE A 16 -8.76 13.10 -18.08
N LYS A 17 -7.97 12.07 -18.42
CA LYS A 17 -6.51 12.22 -18.61
C LYS A 17 -6.17 13.25 -19.70
N LYS A 18 -6.82 13.17 -20.87
CA LYS A 18 -6.61 14.16 -21.95
C LYS A 18 -6.88 15.58 -21.49
N TYR A 19 -7.95 15.80 -20.72
CA TYR A 19 -8.24 17.12 -20.16
C TYR A 19 -7.20 17.56 -19.13
N THR A 20 -6.73 16.62 -18.30
CA THR A 20 -5.70 16.88 -17.28
C THR A 20 -4.36 17.25 -17.92
N ASP A 21 -4.08 16.77 -19.14
CA ASP A 21 -2.85 17.04 -19.89
C ASP A 21 -2.91 18.35 -20.72
N LEU A 22 -4.04 19.05 -20.75
CA LEU A 22 -4.13 20.37 -21.41
C LEU A 22 -3.40 21.43 -20.58
N GLU A 23 -2.67 22.32 -21.26
CA GLU A 23 -1.87 23.39 -20.62
C GLU A 23 -2.65 24.21 -19.60
N TYR A 24 -3.92 24.53 -19.90
CA TYR A 24 -4.81 25.24 -19.00
C TYR A 24 -4.99 24.53 -17.65
N TYR A 25 -5.25 23.21 -17.67
CA TYR A 25 -5.47 22.43 -16.45
C TYR A 25 -4.15 22.13 -15.73
N ILE A 26 -3.04 21.97 -16.45
CA ILE A 26 -1.70 21.84 -15.86
C ILE A 26 -1.35 23.10 -15.05
N ASP A 27 -1.58 24.28 -15.63
CA ASP A 27 -1.30 25.55 -14.95
C ASP A 27 -2.26 25.81 -13.81
N LEU A 28 -3.52 25.43 -13.95
CA LEU A 28 -4.50 25.49 -12.87
C LEU A 28 -4.10 24.56 -11.72
N LYS A 29 -3.65 23.33 -11.99
CA LYS A 29 -3.16 22.37 -10.99
C LYS A 29 -1.96 22.89 -10.21
N LYS A 30 -1.09 23.68 -10.85
CA LYS A 30 0.07 24.33 -10.20
C LYS A 30 -0.35 25.50 -9.31
N LYS A 31 -1.35 26.28 -9.73
CA LYS A 31 -1.84 27.46 -9.00
C LYS A 31 -2.74 27.07 -7.83
N ASP A 32 -3.73 26.24 -8.08
CA ASP A 32 -4.72 25.80 -7.09
C ASP A 32 -5.26 24.40 -7.44
N ARG A 33 -4.84 23.42 -6.63
CA ARG A 33 -5.23 22.02 -6.79
C ARG A 33 -6.72 21.77 -6.56
N LEU A 34 -7.37 22.57 -5.70
CA LEU A 34 -8.80 22.41 -5.43
C LEU A 34 -9.63 22.96 -6.58
N GLN A 35 -9.29 24.15 -7.07
CA GLN A 35 -9.93 24.74 -8.26
C GLN A 35 -9.79 23.83 -9.48
N HIS A 36 -8.64 23.19 -9.65
CA HIS A 36 -8.43 22.20 -10.71
C HIS A 36 -9.37 20.98 -10.58
N GLU A 37 -9.52 20.43 -9.37
CA GLU A 37 -10.44 19.30 -9.12
C GLU A 37 -11.90 19.70 -9.35
N PHE A 38 -12.30 20.92 -8.95
CA PHE A 38 -13.64 21.45 -9.21
C PHE A 38 -13.89 21.71 -10.70
N ALA A 39 -12.95 22.32 -11.42
CA ALA A 39 -13.09 22.59 -12.84
C ALA A 39 -13.24 21.30 -13.66
N LEU A 40 -12.53 20.23 -13.30
CA LEU A 40 -12.71 18.92 -13.95
C LEU A 40 -14.01 18.23 -13.52
N ARG A 41 -14.48 18.46 -12.29
CA ARG A 41 -15.76 17.95 -11.81
C ARG A 41 -16.94 18.57 -12.57
N ASP A 42 -16.85 19.85 -12.92
CA ASP A 42 -17.87 20.52 -13.72
C ASP A 42 -17.92 20.01 -15.16
N VAL A 43 -16.79 19.53 -15.70
CA VAL A 43 -16.73 18.90 -17.04
C VAL A 43 -17.27 17.47 -17.00
N PHE A 44 -16.98 16.72 -15.93
CA PHE A 44 -17.39 15.32 -15.77
C PHE A 44 -18.24 15.10 -14.51
N PRO A 45 -19.41 15.77 -14.37
CA PRO A 45 -20.18 15.76 -13.13
C PRO A 45 -20.71 14.38 -12.81
N THR A 46 -21.27 13.68 -13.80
CA THR A 46 -21.82 12.33 -13.61
C THR A 46 -20.76 11.34 -13.15
N PHE A 47 -19.57 11.34 -13.78
CA PHE A 47 -18.50 10.42 -13.41
C PHE A 47 -17.90 10.75 -12.03
N ALA A 48 -17.78 12.04 -11.71
CA ALA A 48 -17.32 12.48 -10.39
C ALA A 48 -18.31 12.15 -9.27
N GLU A 49 -19.61 12.09 -9.57
CA GLU A 49 -20.65 11.71 -8.61
C GLU A 49 -20.77 10.19 -8.44
N THR A 50 -20.73 9.43 -9.54
CA THR A 50 -20.81 7.96 -9.48
C THR A 50 -19.53 7.33 -8.96
N HIS A 51 -18.37 7.87 -9.33
CA HIS A 51 -17.05 7.33 -8.98
C HIS A 51 -16.09 8.38 -8.41
N PRO A 52 -16.43 9.01 -7.26
CA PRO A 52 -15.65 10.12 -6.70
C PRO A 52 -14.19 9.74 -6.38
N PHE A 53 -13.96 8.51 -5.92
CA PHE A 53 -12.62 8.03 -5.61
C PHE A 53 -11.77 7.78 -6.87
N LEU A 54 -12.36 7.22 -7.93
CA LEU A 54 -11.66 7.00 -9.19
C LEU A 54 -11.35 8.34 -9.86
N PHE A 55 -12.34 9.24 -9.92
CA PHE A 55 -12.17 10.59 -10.45
C PHE A 55 -10.99 11.29 -9.78
N ARG A 56 -10.97 11.34 -8.44
CA ARG A 56 -9.88 11.97 -7.69
C ARG A 56 -8.51 11.33 -7.97
N LYS A 57 -8.43 10.00 -8.08
CA LYS A 57 -7.17 9.32 -8.42
C LYS A 57 -6.67 9.72 -9.81
N ILE A 58 -7.57 9.78 -10.80
CA ILE A 58 -7.21 10.16 -12.19
C ILE A 58 -6.71 11.60 -12.23
N VAL A 59 -7.44 12.54 -11.61
CA VAL A 59 -7.10 13.97 -11.55
C VAL A 59 -5.75 14.22 -10.85
N ARG A 60 -5.47 13.45 -9.80
CA ARG A 60 -4.19 13.51 -9.08
C ARG A 60 -3.03 12.96 -9.90
N GLY A 61 -3.30 12.01 -10.79
CA GLY A 61 -2.30 11.28 -11.55
C GLY A 61 -1.74 10.10 -10.76
N ASP A 62 -2.55 9.53 -9.85
CA ASP A 62 -2.18 8.35 -9.08
C ASP A 62 -2.04 7.13 -9.98
N ASP A 63 -1.33 6.10 -9.52
CA ASP A 63 -1.20 4.85 -10.26
C ASP A 63 -2.55 4.13 -10.40
N LEU A 64 -2.90 3.84 -11.66
CA LEU A 64 -4.13 3.15 -12.06
C LEU A 64 -3.85 1.74 -12.59
N THR A 65 -2.62 1.22 -12.47
CA THR A 65 -2.22 -0.08 -13.02
C THR A 65 -3.16 -1.21 -12.58
N PHE A 66 -3.48 -1.31 -11.30
CA PHE A 66 -4.40 -2.33 -10.78
C PHE A 66 -5.86 -2.12 -11.24
N LEU A 67 -6.27 -0.88 -11.47
CA LEU A 67 -7.59 -0.59 -12.04
C LEU A 67 -7.69 -1.13 -13.46
N TYR A 68 -6.67 -0.90 -14.31
CA TYR A 68 -6.64 -1.45 -15.66
C TYR A 68 -6.61 -2.98 -15.67
N LYS A 69 -5.81 -3.61 -14.79
CA LYS A 69 -5.79 -5.06 -14.64
C LYS A 69 -7.17 -5.61 -14.24
N MET A 70 -7.86 -4.95 -13.31
CA MET A 70 -9.19 -5.36 -12.91
C MET A 70 -10.21 -5.20 -14.06
N LEU A 71 -10.18 -4.09 -14.79
CA LEU A 71 -11.08 -3.86 -15.93
C LEU A 71 -10.84 -4.90 -17.04
N ASP A 72 -9.58 -5.21 -17.34
CA ASP A 72 -9.23 -6.24 -18.32
C ASP A 72 -9.70 -7.63 -17.87
N SER A 73 -9.53 -7.97 -16.60
CA SER A 73 -10.05 -9.22 -16.06
C SER A 73 -11.58 -9.32 -16.12
N ILE A 74 -12.30 -8.20 -15.93
CA ILE A 74 -13.76 -8.16 -16.10
C ILE A 74 -14.14 -8.44 -17.56
N ASP A 75 -13.40 -7.89 -18.53
CA ASP A 75 -13.60 -8.21 -19.95
C ASP A 75 -13.36 -9.69 -20.23
N GLN A 76 -12.29 -10.27 -19.68
CA GLN A 76 -11.98 -11.68 -19.85
C GLN A 76 -13.06 -12.59 -19.23
N ILE A 77 -13.66 -12.19 -18.12
CA ILE A 77 -14.80 -12.89 -17.50
C ILE A 77 -16.04 -12.77 -18.39
N ASN A 78 -16.37 -11.57 -18.86
CA ASN A 78 -17.52 -11.33 -19.72
C ASN A 78 -17.43 -12.10 -21.05
N ASN A 79 -16.21 -12.26 -21.57
CA ASN A 79 -15.92 -13.05 -22.76
C ASN A 79 -15.83 -14.57 -22.49
N GLY A 80 -16.01 -15.01 -21.24
CA GLY A 80 -15.95 -16.42 -20.84
C GLY A 80 -14.55 -17.04 -20.91
N THR A 81 -13.50 -16.23 -21.01
CA THR A 81 -12.11 -16.69 -21.12
C THR A 81 -11.55 -17.10 -19.76
N LEU A 82 -11.88 -16.35 -18.71
CA LEU A 82 -11.49 -16.65 -17.33
C LEU A 82 -12.73 -16.74 -16.43
N THR A 83 -12.64 -17.54 -15.37
CA THR A 83 -13.65 -17.53 -14.31
C THR A 83 -13.36 -16.44 -13.29
N GLN A 84 -14.40 -15.95 -12.62
CA GLN A 84 -14.27 -14.96 -11.54
C GLN A 84 -13.29 -15.44 -10.45
N GLN A 85 -13.35 -16.73 -10.08
CA GLN A 85 -12.47 -17.31 -9.06
C GLN A 85 -11.00 -17.28 -9.47
N GLN A 86 -10.70 -17.55 -10.74
CA GLN A 86 -9.32 -17.47 -11.26
C GLN A 86 -8.80 -16.04 -11.18
N VAL A 87 -9.60 -15.07 -11.60
CA VAL A 87 -9.25 -13.65 -11.54
C VAL A 87 -9.02 -13.19 -10.10
N GLU A 88 -9.91 -13.54 -9.18
CA GLU A 88 -9.79 -13.17 -7.77
C GLU A 88 -8.51 -13.72 -7.15
N MET A 89 -8.17 -14.98 -7.46
CA MET A 89 -6.97 -15.62 -6.91
C MET A 89 -5.69 -15.00 -7.46
N THR A 90 -5.63 -14.71 -8.77
CA THR A 90 -4.48 -14.06 -9.40
C THR A 90 -4.31 -12.64 -8.90
N LEU A 91 -5.37 -11.82 -8.98
CA LEU A 91 -5.31 -10.41 -8.59
C LEU A 91 -5.08 -10.25 -7.08
N GLY A 92 -5.70 -11.11 -6.26
CA GLY A 92 -5.48 -11.15 -4.82
C GLY A 92 -4.03 -11.46 -4.46
N SER A 93 -3.42 -12.42 -5.16
CA SER A 93 -2.01 -12.78 -4.96
C SER A 93 -1.07 -11.65 -5.38
N GLU A 94 -1.34 -10.96 -6.48
CA GLU A 94 -0.57 -9.78 -6.90
C GLU A 94 -0.67 -8.62 -5.89
N LEU A 95 -1.87 -8.32 -5.40
CA LEU A 95 -2.08 -7.29 -4.39
C LEU A 95 -1.37 -7.62 -3.08
N ALA A 96 -1.43 -8.89 -2.65
CA ALA A 96 -0.72 -9.35 -1.46
C ALA A 96 0.80 -9.19 -1.62
N ASN A 97 1.35 -9.52 -2.79
CA ASN A 97 2.77 -9.34 -3.10
C ASN A 97 3.21 -7.88 -3.07
N VAL A 98 2.37 -6.95 -3.50
CA VAL A 98 2.75 -5.52 -3.54
C VAL A 98 2.53 -4.82 -2.21
N TYR A 99 1.47 -5.13 -1.47
CA TYR A 99 1.08 -4.35 -0.29
C TYR A 99 1.19 -5.10 1.04
N VAL A 100 1.04 -6.43 1.06
CA VAL A 100 0.96 -7.21 2.31
C VAL A 100 2.33 -7.78 2.68
N TYR A 101 2.94 -8.56 1.80
CA TYR A 101 4.22 -9.22 2.12
C TYR A 101 5.38 -8.25 2.35
N PRO A 102 5.53 -7.13 1.62
CA PRO A 102 6.58 -6.16 1.93
C PRO A 102 6.42 -5.55 3.31
N ALA A 103 5.17 -5.23 3.71
CA ALA A 103 4.87 -4.71 5.03
C ALA A 103 5.13 -5.76 6.14
N MET A 104 4.76 -7.02 5.91
CA MET A 104 5.04 -8.12 6.84
C MET A 104 6.53 -8.39 6.99
N ASN A 105 7.28 -8.38 5.89
CA ASN A 105 8.73 -8.59 5.89
C ASN A 105 9.46 -7.44 6.58
N ALA A 106 9.02 -6.20 6.35
CA ALA A 106 9.54 -5.02 7.07
C ALA A 106 9.24 -5.08 8.57
N ALA A 107 8.04 -5.54 8.97
CA ALA A 107 7.69 -5.74 10.37
C ALA A 107 8.55 -6.83 11.03
N ASN A 108 8.75 -7.97 10.36
CA ASN A 108 9.57 -9.09 10.86
C ASN A 108 11.07 -8.76 10.93
N ALA A 109 11.60 -7.96 10.00
CA ALA A 109 13.00 -7.51 10.05
C ALA A 109 13.30 -6.60 11.26
N ASN A 110 12.31 -5.82 11.70
CA ASN A 110 12.45 -4.94 12.86
C ASN A 110 12.46 -5.73 14.19
N VAL A 111 11.75 -6.86 14.25
CA VAL A 111 11.73 -7.75 15.43
C VAL A 111 13.09 -8.45 15.63
N ASN A 112 13.74 -8.92 14.56
CA ASN A 112 15.04 -9.60 14.65
C ASN A 112 16.22 -8.66 14.98
N SER A 113 16.07 -7.35 14.78
CA SER A 113 17.12 -6.37 15.07
C SER A 113 17.22 -6.03 16.57
N ASN A 114 16.22 -6.40 17.39
CA ASN A 114 16.17 -6.10 18.81
C ASN A 114 16.56 -7.26 19.74
N VAL A 115 16.95 -8.42 19.19
CA VAL A 115 17.27 -9.64 19.98
C VAL A 115 18.78 -9.83 20.23
N ASN A 116 19.63 -8.85 19.87
CA ASN A 116 21.09 -8.96 20.03
C ASN A 116 21.73 -7.97 21.00
N THR A 117 21.02 -7.58 22.08
CA THR A 117 21.65 -6.81 23.17
C THR A 117 21.28 -7.35 24.54
N THR A 118 22.32 -7.80 25.24
CA THR A 118 22.40 -8.10 26.68
C THR A 118 22.20 -9.57 27.09
N VAL A 119 23.17 -10.41 26.73
CA VAL A 119 23.70 -11.41 27.68
C VAL A 119 25.07 -10.91 28.14
N ASN A 120 25.07 -9.87 28.99
CA ASN A 120 26.26 -9.53 29.75
C ASN A 120 26.32 -10.53 30.92
N SER A 121 27.15 -11.54 30.77
CA SER A 121 27.54 -12.44 31.85
C SER A 121 28.23 -11.64 32.94
N ASN A 122 27.47 -11.17 33.94
CA ASN A 122 28.01 -10.67 35.19
C ASN A 122 28.72 -11.83 35.91
N LYS A 123 30.00 -12.02 35.59
CA LYS A 123 30.95 -12.75 36.44
C LYS A 123 31.12 -11.96 37.72
N PHE A 124 30.30 -12.27 38.73
CA PHE A 124 30.55 -11.83 40.09
C PHE A 124 31.67 -12.70 40.67
N SER A 125 32.92 -12.25 40.49
CA SER A 125 34.08 -12.86 41.15
C SER A 125 34.11 -12.39 42.60
N VAL A 126 33.70 -13.26 43.53
CA VAL A 126 33.97 -13.10 44.96
C VAL A 126 35.41 -13.54 45.24
N PRO A 127 36.28 -12.70 45.82
CA PRO A 127 37.65 -13.09 46.17
C PRO A 127 37.65 -14.08 47.35
N LEU A 128 38.35 -15.21 47.18
CA LEU A 128 38.41 -16.38 48.07
C LEU A 128 39.31 -16.19 49.32
N SER A 129 39.36 -15.00 49.93
CA SER A 129 40.35 -14.70 50.98
C SER A 129 39.79 -14.22 52.32
N THR A 130 38.58 -14.64 52.73
CA THR A 130 38.02 -14.30 54.06
C THR A 130 37.61 -15.49 54.93
N LEU A 131 38.08 -16.71 54.64
CA LEU A 131 37.95 -17.86 55.55
C LEU A 131 39.29 -18.56 55.82
N THR A 132 40.27 -17.77 56.25
CA THR A 132 41.40 -18.30 57.03
C THR A 132 41.41 -17.57 58.38
N ASN A 133 40.70 -18.13 59.34
CA ASN A 133 41.02 -17.91 60.74
C ASN A 133 41.17 -19.28 61.42
N PRO A 134 42.36 -19.90 61.35
CA PRO A 134 42.71 -21.02 62.20
C PRO A 134 43.32 -20.40 63.47
N ASP A 135 42.52 -20.17 64.52
CA ASP A 135 42.99 -20.06 65.92
C ASP A 135 41.87 -19.57 66.84
N ILE A 136 40.90 -20.44 67.10
CA ILE A 136 40.38 -20.55 68.47
C ILE A 136 40.60 -22.02 68.87
N LEU A 137 41.85 -22.30 69.23
CA LEU A 137 42.28 -23.52 69.89
C LEU A 137 41.61 -23.62 71.26
N ASN A 138 40.90 -24.74 71.46
CA ASN A 138 40.94 -25.58 72.66
C ASN A 138 40.96 -24.88 74.04
N SER A 139 39.82 -24.88 74.73
CA SER A 139 39.65 -25.37 76.12
C SER A 139 38.16 -25.42 76.47
#